data_AF-A0A6I1JG96-F1
#
_entry.id   AF-A0A6I1JG96-F1
#
_cell.length_a   1.000
_cell.length_b   1.000
_cell.length_c   1.000
_cell.angle_alpha   90.00
_cell.angle_beta   90.00
_cell.angle_gamma   90.00
#
_symmetry.space_group_name_H-M   'P 1'
#
loop_
_entity.id
_entity.type
_entity.pdbx_description
1 polymer ?
#
loop_
_entity_poly.entity_id
_entity_poly.type
_entity_poly.pdbx_seq_one_letter_code
_entity_poly.pdbx_strand_id
1 'polypeptide(L)'
;MRFAASRSLSSSQLSRRSVALAFAALPLAALVPARAVGMPAIDADLARAREKVGAYAELLAASDQMRSMWQRYARLVNPENGPTGRETSINGLHAPRDVTRELAAVQAELGRGPALSECDQAMGTVVRLHGEMAPLVAEAAAYYASGHHKQDGGEKARDYHARLRKIVPAFLAACRDARTVLEPVREVVELAELAAFERRSGRDARWHVRQATVEARKIMAVFPRAGGAIDVARLDEALAAYEPVVVEAEAFGAAHPQSMIGFERSARNYLTAMRQARGRIMAFPAEPKRWAPEIADVEVPFQGLLTFADAVLRNLG
;
A
#
# COMPACT_ATOMS: atom_id res chain seq x y z
N MET A 1 6.48 51.28 -76.44
CA MET A 1 7.19 51.39 -75.15
C MET A 1 7.67 50.01 -74.73
N ARG A 2 9.01 49.87 -74.60
CA ARG A 2 9.81 48.93 -73.77
C ARG A 2 9.38 47.45 -73.55
N PHE A 3 10.18 46.57 -74.19
CA PHE A 3 10.82 45.32 -73.72
C PHE A 3 10.42 44.65 -72.39
N ALA A 4 10.16 43.33 -72.45
CA ALA A 4 10.93 42.23 -71.80
C ALA A 4 10.12 40.92 -71.95
N ALA A 5 10.45 39.97 -72.85
CA ALA A 5 11.51 38.95 -72.75
C ALA A 5 11.49 38.12 -71.45
N SER A 6 11.00 36.87 -71.50
CA SER A 6 11.85 35.66 -71.52
C SER A 6 11.15 34.39 -70.99
N ARG A 7 11.21 33.33 -71.81
CA ARG A 7 11.59 31.91 -71.53
C ARG A 7 11.03 31.27 -70.24
N SER A 8 10.41 30.10 -70.26
CA SER A 8 10.96 28.85 -70.80
C SER A 8 9.94 27.71 -70.72
N LEU A 9 10.13 26.75 -71.63
CA LEU A 9 9.42 25.48 -71.77
C LEU A 9 9.63 24.58 -70.53
N SER A 10 8.59 23.87 -70.11
CA SER A 10 8.72 22.69 -69.26
C SER A 10 8.12 21.48 -69.96
N SER A 11 9.02 20.72 -70.59
CA SER A 11 8.82 19.32 -70.95
C SER A 11 9.69 18.48 -70.02
N SER A 12 9.07 17.63 -69.21
CA SER A 12 9.66 16.33 -68.83
C SER A 12 8.63 15.51 -68.07
N GLN A 13 8.18 14.47 -68.75
CA GLN A 13 7.71 13.24 -68.13
C GLN A 13 8.76 12.77 -67.11
N LEU A 14 8.34 12.23 -65.96
CA LEU A 14 9.05 11.18 -65.24
C LEU A 14 8.16 10.58 -64.15
N SER A 15 7.70 9.37 -64.45
CA SER A 15 7.69 8.19 -63.57
C SER A 15 7.18 8.37 -62.13
N ARG A 16 5.92 7.98 -61.91
CA ARG A 16 5.42 7.57 -60.60
C ARG A 16 6.13 6.29 -60.16
N ARG A 17 7.18 6.42 -59.35
CA ARG A 17 7.67 5.32 -58.51
C ARG A 17 6.91 5.34 -57.19
N SER A 18 5.89 4.50 -57.10
CA SER A 18 5.25 4.15 -55.83
C SER A 18 6.25 3.41 -54.96
N VAL A 19 6.76 4.06 -53.90
CA VAL A 19 7.46 3.38 -52.82
C VAL A 19 6.40 2.69 -51.98
N ALA A 20 6.20 1.39 -52.22
CA ALA A 20 5.48 0.54 -51.28
C ALA A 20 6.37 0.34 -50.04
N LEU A 21 6.08 1.04 -48.95
CA LEU A 21 6.59 0.68 -47.63
C LEU A 21 5.93 -0.65 -47.24
N ALA A 22 6.62 -1.75 -47.48
CA ALA A 22 6.33 -3.02 -46.86
C ALA A 22 6.60 -2.89 -45.36
N PHE A 23 5.56 -2.64 -44.56
CA PHE A 23 5.61 -2.86 -43.13
C PHE A 23 5.78 -4.36 -42.92
N ALA A 24 7.03 -4.78 -42.67
CA ALA A 24 7.32 -6.08 -42.13
C ALA A 24 6.63 -6.16 -40.75
N ALA A 25 5.53 -6.90 -40.68
CA ALA A 25 4.91 -7.28 -39.42
C ALA A 25 5.87 -8.22 -38.68
N LEU A 26 6.75 -7.64 -37.87
CA LEU A 26 7.46 -8.35 -36.83
C LEU A 26 6.40 -8.83 -35.81
N PRO A 27 6.41 -10.11 -35.42
CA PRO A 27 5.52 -10.57 -34.36
C PRO A 27 6.00 -9.87 -33.09
N LEU A 28 5.14 -9.02 -32.52
CA LEU A 28 5.36 -8.41 -31.21
C LEU A 28 5.15 -9.49 -30.13
N ALA A 29 6.02 -10.48 -30.10
CA ALA A 29 6.10 -11.50 -29.06
C ALA A 29 7.30 -11.18 -28.14
N ALA A 30 7.16 -10.10 -27.37
CA ALA A 30 7.94 -9.74 -26.18
C ALA A 30 7.30 -8.44 -25.67
N LEU A 31 6.93 -8.22 -24.41
CA LEU A 31 7.31 -8.81 -23.15
C LEU A 31 6.10 -8.56 -22.22
N VAL A 32 5.25 -9.56 -21.99
CA VAL A 32 4.25 -9.43 -20.92
C VAL A 32 5.05 -9.46 -19.63
N PRO A 33 5.04 -8.40 -18.79
CA PRO A 33 5.66 -8.52 -17.47
C PRO A 33 5.00 -9.70 -16.77
N ALA A 34 5.73 -10.46 -15.96
CA ALA A 34 5.25 -11.63 -15.22
C ALA A 34 4.15 -11.31 -14.16
N ARG A 35 3.36 -10.26 -14.37
CA ARG A 35 2.15 -9.86 -13.63
C ARG A 35 0.87 -10.59 -14.09
N ALA A 36 0.93 -11.42 -15.14
CA ALA A 36 -0.26 -12.07 -15.71
C ALA A 36 -0.68 -13.38 -15.02
N VAL A 37 0.14 -13.95 -14.13
CA VAL A 37 -0.20 -15.17 -13.39
C VAL A 37 -1.07 -14.79 -12.19
N GLY A 38 -2.35 -14.53 -12.43
CA GLY A 38 -3.31 -14.22 -11.36
C GLY A 38 -4.58 -13.54 -11.85
N MET A 39 -4.50 -12.65 -12.84
CA MET A 39 -5.67 -11.91 -13.35
C MET A 39 -6.84 -12.82 -13.79
N PRO A 40 -6.62 -13.84 -14.65
CA PRO A 40 -7.71 -14.73 -15.07
C PRO A 40 -8.31 -15.56 -13.92
N ALA A 41 -7.49 -15.91 -12.92
CA ALA A 41 -7.94 -16.68 -11.75
C ALA A 41 -8.68 -15.78 -10.73
N ILE A 42 -8.26 -14.53 -10.58
CA ILE A 42 -8.96 -13.51 -9.78
C ILE A 42 -10.33 -13.23 -10.38
N ASP A 43 -10.43 -13.06 -11.70
CA ASP A 43 -11.72 -12.81 -12.35
C ASP A 43 -12.68 -14.00 -12.22
N ALA A 44 -12.16 -15.23 -12.29
CA ALA A 44 -12.96 -16.45 -12.16
C ALA A 44 -13.53 -16.68 -10.75
N ASP A 45 -12.82 -16.26 -9.70
CA ASP A 45 -13.27 -16.38 -8.30
C ASP A 45 -12.94 -15.12 -7.48
N LEU A 46 -13.52 -14.00 -7.90
CA LEU A 46 -13.26 -12.67 -7.32
C LEU A 46 -13.66 -12.58 -5.85
N ALA A 47 -14.75 -13.25 -5.46
CA ALA A 47 -15.21 -13.25 -4.06
C ALA A 47 -14.18 -13.90 -3.13
N ARG A 48 -13.58 -15.03 -3.56
CA ARG A 48 -12.51 -15.70 -2.82
C ARG A 48 -11.20 -14.92 -2.86
N ALA A 49 -10.84 -14.35 -4.01
CA ALA A 49 -9.67 -13.48 -4.14
C ALA A 49 -9.71 -12.33 -3.12
N ARG A 50 -10.88 -11.69 -2.98
CA ARG A 50 -11.15 -10.65 -1.98
C ARG A 50 -10.98 -11.13 -0.55
N GLU A 51 -11.57 -12.26 -0.20
CA GLU A 51 -11.45 -12.83 1.16
C GLU A 51 -9.99 -13.11 1.51
N LYS A 52 -9.24 -13.71 0.57
CA LYS A 52 -7.82 -14.03 0.72
C LYS A 52 -6.94 -12.79 0.88
N VAL A 53 -7.09 -11.82 -0.03
CA VAL A 53 -6.36 -10.54 0.06
C VAL A 53 -6.69 -9.78 1.34
N GLY A 54 -7.96 -9.81 1.77
CA GLY A 54 -8.42 -9.21 3.02
C GLY A 54 -7.72 -9.83 4.24
N ALA A 55 -7.73 -11.16 4.35
CA ALA A 55 -7.05 -11.86 5.44
C ALA A 55 -5.54 -11.54 5.49
N TYR A 56 -4.89 -11.47 4.34
CA TYR A 56 -3.47 -11.12 4.25
C TYR A 56 -3.22 -9.68 4.69
N ALA A 57 -4.05 -8.74 4.25
CA ALA A 57 -3.95 -7.33 4.62
C ALA A 57 -4.15 -7.10 6.13
N GLU A 58 -5.10 -7.80 6.76
CA GLU A 58 -5.38 -7.70 8.20
C GLU A 58 -4.19 -8.16 9.06
N LEU A 59 -3.58 -9.31 8.75
CA LEU A 59 -2.40 -9.79 9.47
C LEU A 59 -1.22 -8.82 9.28
N LEU A 60 -1.02 -8.30 8.07
CA LEU A 60 0.03 -7.32 7.81
C LEU A 60 -0.21 -6.02 8.59
N ALA A 61 -1.44 -5.50 8.63
CA ALA A 61 -1.76 -4.31 9.43
C ALA A 61 -1.45 -4.51 10.92
N ALA A 62 -1.71 -5.70 11.46
CA ALA A 62 -1.36 -6.05 12.84
C ALA A 62 0.15 -5.94 13.14
N SER A 63 1.01 -6.13 12.13
CA SER A 63 2.46 -6.09 12.29
C SER A 63 3.02 -4.68 12.56
N ASP A 64 2.23 -3.61 12.35
CA ASP A 64 2.68 -2.23 12.56
C ASP A 64 2.91 -1.91 14.04
N GLN A 65 2.13 -2.51 14.94
CA GLN A 65 2.36 -2.37 16.38
C GLN A 65 3.70 -2.99 16.80
N MET A 66 4.05 -4.16 16.25
CA MET A 66 5.34 -4.81 16.50
C MET A 66 6.50 -3.92 16.04
N ARG A 67 6.38 -3.29 14.86
CA ARG A 67 7.37 -2.32 14.36
C ARG A 67 7.56 -1.16 15.32
N SER A 68 6.46 -0.54 15.77
CA SER A 68 6.49 0.59 16.71
C SER A 68 7.14 0.20 18.05
N MET A 69 6.76 -0.95 18.60
CA MET A 69 7.35 -1.50 19.82
C MET A 69 8.86 -1.74 19.66
N TRP A 70 9.28 -2.40 18.58
CA TRP A 70 10.70 -2.65 18.32
C TRP A 70 11.51 -1.36 18.22
N GLN A 71 11.00 -0.35 17.51
CA GLN A 71 11.64 0.96 17.42
C GLN A 71 11.76 1.66 18.78
N ARG A 72 10.75 1.52 19.65
CA ARG A 72 10.82 2.04 21.02
C ARG A 72 11.88 1.30 21.84
N TYR A 73 11.89 -0.02 21.79
CA TYR A 73 12.90 -0.84 22.47
C TYR A 73 14.32 -0.49 22.02
N ALA A 74 14.57 -0.42 20.71
CA ALA A 74 15.88 -0.12 20.13
C ALA A 74 16.41 1.27 20.52
N ARG A 75 15.54 2.23 20.89
CA ARG A 75 15.94 3.55 21.42
C ARG A 75 16.37 3.54 22.88
N LEU A 76 15.99 2.50 23.64
CA LEU A 76 16.24 2.40 25.08
C LEU A 76 17.48 1.56 25.41
N VAL A 77 18.03 0.85 24.44
CA VAL A 77 19.12 -0.11 24.64
C VAL A 77 20.25 0.17 23.64
N ASN A 78 21.47 -0.27 23.95
CA ASN A 78 22.53 -0.25 22.96
C ASN A 78 22.17 -1.23 21.82
N PRO A 79 22.16 -0.80 20.55
CA PRO A 79 21.74 -1.66 19.44
C PRO A 79 22.69 -2.83 19.15
N GLU A 80 23.96 -2.70 19.53
CA GLU A 80 24.99 -3.73 19.32
C GLU A 80 25.08 -4.67 20.52
N ASN A 81 25.13 -4.08 21.72
CA ASN A 81 25.48 -4.79 22.95
C ASN A 81 24.28 -5.07 23.87
N GLY A 82 23.10 -4.53 23.53
CA GLY A 82 21.89 -4.67 24.33
C GLY A 82 21.89 -3.89 25.64
N PRO A 83 20.98 -4.23 26.56
CA PRO A 83 20.89 -3.61 27.88
C PRO A 83 22.09 -3.96 28.77
N THR A 84 22.47 -3.00 29.61
CA THR A 84 23.58 -3.08 30.57
C THR A 84 23.12 -3.43 31.99
N GLY A 85 21.81 -3.41 32.26
CA GLY A 85 21.23 -3.59 33.59
C GLY A 85 21.22 -2.31 34.43
N ARG A 86 21.80 -1.21 33.92
CA ARG A 86 21.83 0.11 34.57
C ARG A 86 20.72 1.04 34.09
N GLU A 87 19.90 0.60 33.13
CA GLU A 87 18.80 1.37 32.59
C GLU A 87 17.74 1.60 33.68
N THR A 88 17.31 2.85 33.85
CA THR A 88 16.27 3.21 34.83
C THR A 88 14.98 2.43 34.57
N SER A 89 14.62 2.26 33.29
CA SER A 89 13.49 1.44 32.84
C SER A 89 13.67 0.97 31.39
N ILE A 90 13.25 -0.26 31.10
CA ILE A 90 13.12 -0.80 29.73
C ILE A 90 11.63 -1.01 29.46
N ASN A 91 10.91 0.08 29.20
CA ASN A 91 9.44 0.08 28.97
C ASN A 91 9.04 0.05 27.48
N GLY A 92 10.02 -0.17 26.59
CA GLY A 92 9.81 -0.21 25.14
C GLY A 92 9.33 -1.56 24.61
N LEU A 93 9.37 -2.61 25.44
CA LEU A 93 8.93 -3.96 25.09
C LEU A 93 7.76 -4.38 25.97
N HIS A 94 6.69 -4.88 25.35
CA HIS A 94 5.53 -5.46 26.02
C HIS A 94 5.08 -6.72 25.27
N ALA A 95 4.19 -7.52 25.86
CA ALA A 95 3.62 -8.67 25.18
C ALA A 95 3.03 -8.24 23.81
N PRO A 96 3.22 -9.01 22.74
CA PRO A 96 2.57 -8.75 21.47
C PRO A 96 1.04 -8.77 21.64
N ARG A 97 0.32 -8.00 20.81
CA ARG A 97 -1.14 -8.16 20.70
C ARG A 97 -1.45 -9.58 20.28
N ASP A 98 -2.54 -10.11 20.81
CA ASP A 98 -3.12 -11.36 20.32
C ASP A 98 -3.61 -11.19 18.87
N VAL A 99 -2.98 -11.96 17.98
CA VAL A 99 -3.25 -12.02 16.53
C VAL A 99 -3.71 -13.41 16.10
N THR A 100 -4.18 -14.24 17.06
CA THR A 100 -4.54 -15.64 16.82
C THR A 100 -5.59 -15.78 15.73
N ARG A 101 -6.58 -14.87 15.71
CA ARG A 101 -7.65 -14.85 14.69
C ARG A 101 -7.08 -14.59 13.30
N GLU A 102 -6.22 -13.59 13.16
CA GLU A 102 -5.63 -13.18 11.89
C GLU A 102 -4.69 -14.27 11.36
N LEU A 103 -3.88 -14.88 12.23
CA LEU A 103 -3.04 -16.02 11.86
C LEU A 103 -3.87 -17.20 11.36
N ALA A 104 -4.95 -17.55 12.05
CA ALA A 104 -5.84 -18.64 11.65
C ALA A 104 -6.52 -18.35 10.29
N ALA A 105 -6.95 -17.11 10.07
CA ALA A 105 -7.53 -16.68 8.80
C ALA A 105 -6.53 -16.80 7.64
N VAL A 106 -5.29 -16.33 7.83
CA VAL A 106 -4.23 -16.48 6.81
C VAL A 106 -3.91 -17.94 6.57
N GLN A 107 -3.75 -18.76 7.62
CA GLN A 107 -3.49 -20.19 7.48
C GLN A 107 -4.60 -20.93 6.72
N ALA A 108 -5.86 -20.56 6.94
CA ALA A 108 -6.98 -21.13 6.23
C ALA A 108 -6.95 -20.81 4.72
N GLU A 109 -6.39 -19.66 4.32
CA GLU A 109 -6.34 -19.23 2.92
C GLU A 109 -5.06 -19.70 2.18
N LEU A 110 -4.00 -20.06 2.92
CA LEU A 110 -2.79 -20.64 2.33
C LEU A 110 -3.13 -21.93 1.58
N GLY A 111 -2.78 -22.00 0.30
CA GLY A 111 -3.04 -23.16 -0.56
C GLY A 111 -4.47 -23.27 -1.08
N ARG A 112 -5.39 -22.39 -0.66
CA ARG A 112 -6.72 -22.28 -1.27
C ARG A 112 -6.67 -21.44 -2.53
N GLY A 113 -7.51 -21.79 -3.51
CA GLY A 113 -7.72 -20.96 -4.70
C GLY A 113 -8.30 -19.58 -4.35
N PRO A 114 -8.14 -18.56 -5.23
CA PRO A 114 -7.24 -18.58 -6.37
C PRO A 114 -5.77 -18.61 -5.90
N ALA A 115 -4.93 -19.28 -6.68
CA ALA A 115 -3.50 -19.35 -6.38
C ALA A 115 -2.88 -17.96 -6.55
N LEU A 116 -2.30 -17.42 -5.47
CA LEU A 116 -1.58 -16.16 -5.46
C LEU A 116 -0.14 -16.47 -5.04
N SER A 117 0.55 -17.32 -5.81
CA SER A 117 1.72 -18.07 -5.35
C SER A 117 2.80 -17.23 -4.65
N GLU A 118 3.12 -16.04 -5.17
CA GLU A 118 4.09 -15.14 -4.54
C GLU A 118 3.57 -14.57 -3.22
N CYS A 119 2.30 -14.18 -3.16
CA CYS A 119 1.65 -13.72 -1.93
C CYS A 119 1.56 -14.86 -0.91
N ASP A 120 1.17 -16.06 -1.34
CA ASP A 120 1.02 -17.24 -0.49
C ASP A 120 2.36 -17.63 0.14
N GLN A 121 3.44 -17.60 -0.64
CA GLN A 121 4.80 -17.87 -0.15
C GLN A 121 5.26 -16.78 0.84
N ALA A 122 5.03 -15.50 0.53
CA ALA A 122 5.43 -14.41 1.40
C ALA A 122 4.64 -14.44 2.73
N MET A 123 3.33 -14.68 2.67
CA MET A 123 2.48 -14.79 3.86
C MET A 123 2.80 -16.04 4.69
N GLY A 124 3.12 -17.17 4.06
CA GLY A 124 3.64 -18.34 4.76
C GLY A 124 4.92 -18.04 5.54
N THR A 125 5.81 -17.22 4.97
CA THR A 125 7.03 -16.76 5.65
C THR A 125 6.70 -15.85 6.85
N VAL A 126 5.74 -14.94 6.70
CA VAL A 126 5.25 -14.07 7.79
C VAL A 126 4.67 -14.90 8.94
N VAL A 127 3.79 -15.87 8.65
CA VAL A 127 3.18 -16.75 9.65
C VAL A 127 4.25 -17.55 10.41
N ARG A 128 5.22 -18.13 9.70
CA ARG A 128 6.32 -18.89 10.32
C ARG A 128 7.15 -18.00 11.25
N LEU A 129 7.63 -16.85 10.76
CA LEU A 129 8.45 -15.94 11.56
C LEU A 129 7.69 -15.36 12.74
N HIS A 130 6.39 -15.12 12.61
CA HIS A 130 5.54 -14.72 13.73
C HIS A 130 5.51 -15.81 14.81
N GLY A 131 5.31 -17.08 14.43
CA GLY A 131 5.31 -18.21 15.36
C GLY A 131 6.63 -18.37 16.14
N GLU A 132 7.76 -18.06 15.50
CA GLU A 132 9.08 -18.06 16.16
C GLU A 132 9.29 -16.81 17.05
N MET A 133 8.85 -15.65 16.59
CA MET A 133 9.09 -14.36 17.25
C MET A 133 8.21 -14.15 18.48
N ALA A 134 6.90 -14.43 18.38
CA ALA A 134 5.93 -14.02 19.39
C ALA A 134 6.22 -14.60 20.80
N PRO A 135 6.56 -15.90 20.95
CA PRO A 135 6.93 -16.46 22.25
C PRO A 135 8.16 -15.77 22.85
N LEU A 136 9.21 -15.55 22.04
CA LEU A 136 10.43 -14.88 22.50
C LEU A 136 10.16 -13.45 22.99
N VAL A 137 9.34 -12.69 22.25
CA VAL A 137 8.98 -11.33 22.65
C VAL A 137 8.17 -11.33 23.95
N ALA A 138 7.24 -12.28 24.11
CA ALA A 138 6.45 -12.42 25.33
C ALA A 138 7.33 -12.78 26.55
N GLU A 139 8.26 -13.72 26.40
CA GLU A 139 9.24 -14.09 27.43
C GLU A 139 10.11 -12.89 27.84
N ALA A 140 10.67 -12.18 26.86
CA ALA A 140 11.50 -11.01 27.11
C ALA A 140 10.70 -9.88 27.79
N ALA A 141 9.46 -9.64 27.36
CA ALA A 141 8.58 -8.64 27.98
C ALA A 141 8.28 -8.96 29.45
N ALA A 142 7.95 -10.22 29.76
CA ALA A 142 7.74 -10.66 31.14
C ALA A 142 9.01 -10.51 32.00
N TYR A 143 10.16 -10.87 31.44
CA TYR A 143 11.45 -10.68 32.09
C TYR A 143 11.74 -9.21 32.43
N TYR A 144 11.54 -8.28 31.49
CA TYR A 144 11.75 -6.85 31.79
C TYR A 144 10.74 -6.32 32.81
N ALA A 145 9.46 -6.71 32.69
CA ALA A 145 8.40 -6.28 33.61
C ALA A 145 8.65 -6.71 35.07
N SER A 146 9.25 -7.89 35.27
CA SER A 146 9.59 -8.41 36.60
C SER A 146 10.80 -7.74 37.26
N GLY A 147 11.55 -6.89 36.55
CA GLY A 147 12.72 -6.21 37.10
C GLY A 147 13.97 -7.09 37.31
N HIS A 148 13.94 -8.38 36.93
CA HIS A 148 15.07 -9.31 37.10
C HIS A 148 16.38 -8.83 36.45
N HIS A 149 16.30 -8.00 35.41
CA HIS A 149 17.47 -7.36 34.77
C HIS A 149 18.31 -6.50 35.71
N LYS A 150 17.73 -6.03 36.83
CA LYS A 150 18.46 -5.28 37.88
C LYS A 150 19.16 -6.22 38.86
N GLN A 151 18.73 -7.47 38.94
CA GLN A 151 19.21 -8.47 39.88
C GLN A 151 20.33 -9.33 39.27
N ASP A 152 20.29 -9.60 37.96
CA ASP A 152 21.27 -10.44 37.25
C ASP A 152 22.34 -9.64 36.50
N GLY A 153 22.46 -8.33 36.76
CA GLY A 153 23.41 -7.45 36.06
C GLY A 153 23.17 -7.39 34.54
N GLY A 154 21.95 -7.66 34.09
CA GLY A 154 21.55 -7.63 32.69
C GLY A 154 22.04 -8.82 31.87
N GLU A 155 22.46 -9.92 32.48
CA GLU A 155 22.94 -11.10 31.76
C GLU A 155 21.87 -11.67 30.82
N LYS A 156 20.69 -12.02 31.35
CA LYS A 156 19.58 -12.49 30.50
C LYS A 156 19.05 -11.40 29.58
N ALA A 157 19.19 -10.13 29.98
CA ALA A 157 18.80 -9.00 29.14
C ALA A 157 19.63 -8.94 27.84
N ARG A 158 20.93 -9.27 27.90
CA ARG A 158 21.82 -9.37 26.74
C ARG A 158 21.50 -10.57 25.87
N ASP A 159 21.19 -11.73 26.47
CA ASP A 159 20.75 -12.92 25.71
C ASP A 159 19.45 -12.64 24.94
N TYR A 160 18.42 -12.12 25.62
CA TYR A 160 17.17 -11.73 24.96
C TYR A 160 17.42 -10.72 23.86
N HIS A 161 18.25 -9.70 24.09
CA HIS A 161 18.60 -8.73 23.05
C HIS A 161 19.24 -9.40 21.82
N ALA A 162 20.22 -10.30 22.02
CA ALA A 162 20.90 -10.99 20.94
C ALA A 162 19.96 -11.89 20.11
N ARG A 163 18.96 -12.50 20.75
CA ARG A 163 17.94 -13.31 20.06
C ARG A 163 16.92 -12.41 19.34
N LEU A 164 16.44 -11.35 20.00
CA LEU A 164 15.45 -10.41 19.46
C LEU A 164 16.00 -9.64 18.25
N ARG A 165 17.26 -9.17 18.29
CA ARG A 165 17.90 -8.45 17.17
C ARG A 165 18.02 -9.29 15.90
N LYS A 166 17.92 -10.62 16.01
CA LYS A 166 17.91 -11.52 14.85
C LYS A 166 16.49 -11.71 14.33
N ILE A 167 15.56 -12.11 15.20
CA ILE A 167 14.23 -12.54 14.74
C ILE A 167 13.29 -11.38 14.44
N VAL A 168 13.32 -10.29 15.21
CA VAL A 168 12.39 -9.17 15.02
C VAL A 168 12.65 -8.44 13.71
N PRO A 169 13.90 -8.08 13.34
CA PRO A 169 14.18 -7.49 12.03
C PRO A 169 13.84 -8.44 10.86
N ALA A 170 14.07 -9.75 11.01
CA ALA A 170 13.70 -10.74 10.00
C ALA A 170 12.17 -10.81 9.78
N PHE A 171 11.39 -10.82 10.86
CA PHE A 171 9.93 -10.76 10.79
C PHE A 171 9.44 -9.46 10.13
N LEU A 172 9.99 -8.31 10.53
CA LEU A 172 9.62 -7.01 9.97
C LEU A 172 9.99 -6.89 8.49
N ALA A 173 11.12 -7.48 8.08
CA ALA A 173 11.51 -7.58 6.68
C ALA A 173 10.51 -8.44 5.88
N ALA A 174 10.14 -9.62 6.39
CA ALA A 174 9.13 -10.46 5.75
C ALA A 174 7.77 -9.77 5.62
N CYS A 175 7.34 -9.01 6.63
CA CYS A 175 6.11 -8.22 6.55
C CYS A 175 6.19 -7.13 5.47
N ARG A 176 7.33 -6.47 5.32
CA ARG A 176 7.54 -5.48 4.25
C ARG A 176 7.48 -6.16 2.88
N ASP A 177 8.19 -7.26 2.71
CA ASP A 177 8.27 -7.97 1.42
C ASP A 177 6.90 -8.55 1.03
N ALA A 178 6.14 -9.09 2.00
CA ALA A 178 4.76 -9.52 1.81
C ALA A 178 3.83 -8.38 1.37
N ARG A 179 3.96 -7.18 1.95
CA ARG A 179 3.19 -6.01 1.49
C ARG A 179 3.55 -5.61 0.06
N THR A 180 4.83 -5.68 -0.32
CA THR A 180 5.29 -5.35 -1.67
C THR A 180 4.64 -6.25 -2.72
N VAL A 181 4.55 -7.56 -2.47
CA VAL A 181 3.92 -8.50 -3.40
C VAL A 181 2.39 -8.47 -3.36
N LEU A 182 1.80 -8.17 -2.20
CA LEU A 182 0.34 -8.11 -2.02
C LEU A 182 -0.29 -6.88 -2.68
N GLU A 183 0.37 -5.73 -2.60
CA GLU A 183 -0.16 -4.46 -3.09
C GLU A 183 -0.69 -4.51 -4.55
N PRO A 184 0.07 -5.00 -5.54
CA PRO A 184 -0.44 -5.08 -6.91
C PRO A 184 -1.61 -6.07 -7.07
N VAL A 185 -1.63 -7.15 -6.28
CA VAL A 185 -2.74 -8.11 -6.32
C VAL A 185 -4.00 -7.50 -5.72
N ARG A 186 -3.87 -6.76 -4.62
CA ARG A 186 -4.97 -6.02 -4.01
C ARG A 186 -5.57 -5.03 -4.99
N GLU A 187 -4.74 -4.24 -5.67
CA GLU A 187 -5.21 -3.28 -6.67
C GLU A 187 -6.04 -3.95 -7.77
N VAL A 188 -5.57 -5.09 -8.29
CA VAL A 188 -6.31 -5.87 -9.30
C VAL A 188 -7.66 -6.33 -8.76
N VAL A 189 -7.71 -6.89 -7.55
CA VAL A 189 -8.95 -7.35 -6.91
C VAL A 189 -9.92 -6.18 -6.69
N GLU A 190 -9.42 -5.05 -6.20
CA GLU A 190 -10.22 -3.85 -5.95
C GLU A 190 -10.82 -3.26 -7.25
N LEU A 191 -10.05 -3.24 -8.34
CA LEU A 191 -10.53 -2.78 -9.65
C LEU A 191 -11.54 -3.77 -10.27
N ALA A 192 -11.29 -5.07 -10.14
CA ALA A 192 -12.22 -6.11 -10.59
C ALA A 192 -13.55 -6.04 -9.82
N GLU A 193 -13.50 -5.80 -8.51
CA GLU A 193 -14.69 -5.54 -7.69
C GLU A 193 -15.47 -4.34 -8.18
N LEU A 194 -14.79 -3.22 -8.42
CA LEU A 194 -15.43 -2.00 -8.89
C LEU A 194 -16.11 -2.20 -10.24
N ALA A 195 -15.41 -2.83 -11.20
CA ALA A 195 -15.97 -3.15 -12.50
C ALA A 195 -17.17 -4.12 -12.39
N ALA A 196 -17.11 -5.07 -11.47
CA ALA A 196 -18.22 -5.98 -11.21
C ALA A 196 -19.42 -5.27 -10.56
N PHE A 197 -19.20 -4.27 -9.71
CA PHE A 197 -20.28 -3.42 -9.19
C PHE A 197 -20.92 -2.58 -10.30
N GLU A 198 -20.10 -1.92 -11.13
CA GLU A 198 -20.61 -1.09 -12.23
C GLU A 198 -21.49 -1.89 -13.20
N ARG A 199 -21.08 -3.12 -13.53
CA ARG A 199 -21.87 -4.01 -14.39
C ARG A 199 -23.20 -4.46 -13.76
N ARG A 200 -23.26 -4.63 -12.44
CA ARG A 200 -24.45 -5.13 -11.74
C ARG A 200 -25.44 -4.04 -11.40
N SER A 201 -24.95 -2.90 -10.93
CA SER A 201 -25.75 -1.87 -10.29
C SER A 201 -25.54 -0.47 -10.90
N GLY A 202 -24.67 -0.35 -11.91
CA GLY A 202 -24.20 0.95 -12.38
C GLY A 202 -23.30 1.64 -11.35
N ARG A 203 -23.14 2.95 -11.52
CA ARG A 203 -22.39 3.79 -10.58
C ARG A 203 -23.29 4.28 -9.46
N ASP A 204 -23.65 3.37 -8.57
CA ASP A 204 -24.42 3.67 -7.37
C ASP A 204 -23.52 4.21 -6.24
N ALA A 205 -24.10 4.47 -5.08
CA ALA A 205 -23.37 4.93 -3.89
C ALA A 205 -22.20 4.01 -3.52
N ARG A 206 -22.37 2.69 -3.63
CA ARG A 206 -21.34 1.70 -3.30
C ARG A 206 -20.16 1.79 -4.27
N TRP A 207 -20.44 2.01 -5.56
CA TRP A 207 -19.41 2.24 -6.57
C TRP A 207 -18.60 3.51 -6.25
N HIS A 208 -19.25 4.65 -5.99
CA HIS A 208 -18.56 5.91 -5.69
C HIS A 208 -17.71 5.81 -4.42
N VAL A 209 -18.24 5.20 -3.36
CA VAL A 209 -17.49 4.96 -2.12
C VAL A 209 -16.24 4.13 -2.38
N ARG A 210 -16.38 3.03 -3.10
CA ARG A 210 -15.25 2.14 -3.40
C ARG A 210 -14.22 2.82 -4.28
N GLN A 211 -14.64 3.49 -5.34
CA GLN A 211 -13.74 4.19 -6.25
C GLN A 211 -12.90 5.25 -5.52
N ALA A 212 -13.52 6.05 -4.63
CA ALA A 212 -12.75 7.01 -3.83
C ALA A 212 -11.76 6.33 -2.88
N THR A 213 -12.13 5.21 -2.23
CA THR A 213 -11.18 4.49 -1.35
C THR A 213 -10.01 3.85 -2.11
N VAL A 214 -10.24 3.34 -3.33
CA VAL A 214 -9.19 2.76 -4.18
C VAL A 214 -8.17 3.83 -4.58
N GLU A 215 -8.64 4.96 -5.12
CA GLU A 215 -7.75 6.05 -5.51
C GLU A 215 -7.04 6.69 -4.31
N ALA A 216 -7.71 6.81 -3.16
CA ALA A 216 -7.08 7.27 -1.93
C ALA A 216 -5.94 6.35 -1.45
N ARG A 217 -6.09 5.01 -1.59
CA ARG A 217 -5.00 4.07 -1.26
C ARG A 217 -3.79 4.25 -2.17
N LYS A 218 -3.99 4.54 -3.47
CA LYS A 218 -2.90 4.81 -4.41
C LYS A 218 -2.09 6.03 -3.99
N ILE A 219 -2.75 7.08 -3.49
CA ILE A 219 -2.06 8.24 -2.89
C ILE A 219 -1.22 7.80 -1.68
N MET A 220 -1.82 7.05 -0.73
CA MET A 220 -1.10 6.59 0.46
C MET A 220 0.09 5.68 0.14
N ALA A 221 0.03 4.93 -0.97
CA ALA A 221 1.11 4.05 -1.41
C ALA A 221 2.36 4.80 -1.90
N VAL A 222 2.27 6.11 -2.17
CA VAL A 222 3.43 6.94 -2.53
C VAL A 222 4.31 7.23 -1.32
N PHE A 223 3.76 7.20 -0.11
CA PHE A 223 4.52 7.52 1.10
C PHE A 223 5.39 6.35 1.58
N PRO A 224 6.67 6.60 1.89
CA PRO A 224 7.56 5.56 2.39
C PRO A 224 7.19 5.18 3.83
N ARG A 225 6.96 3.89 4.09
CA ARG A 225 6.65 3.38 5.44
C ARG A 225 7.82 3.46 6.43
N ALA A 226 9.05 3.62 5.95
CA ALA A 226 10.28 3.56 6.76
C ALA A 226 11.20 4.78 6.56
N GLY A 227 10.63 5.94 6.21
CA GLY A 227 11.41 7.11 5.79
C GLY A 227 12.04 6.91 4.42
N GLY A 228 12.40 8.02 3.76
CA GLY A 228 12.93 7.99 2.39
C GLY A 228 12.35 9.11 1.54
N ALA A 229 12.85 9.24 0.31
CA ALA A 229 12.36 10.20 -0.69
C ALA A 229 10.88 9.92 -1.05
N ILE A 230 10.08 10.97 -1.21
CA ILE A 230 8.71 10.91 -1.75
C ILE A 230 8.84 11.22 -3.23
N ASP A 231 8.28 10.34 -4.07
CA ASP A 231 8.17 10.59 -5.49
C ASP A 231 7.05 11.60 -5.73
N VAL A 232 7.44 12.88 -5.85
CA VAL A 232 6.50 14.00 -6.02
C VAL A 232 5.75 13.89 -7.35
N ALA A 233 6.38 13.38 -8.41
CA ALA A 233 5.71 13.21 -9.70
C ALA A 233 4.59 12.16 -9.60
N ARG A 234 4.88 11.04 -8.93
CA ARG A 234 3.88 10.00 -8.65
C ARG A 234 2.78 10.49 -7.71
N LEU A 235 3.13 11.33 -6.73
CA LEU A 235 2.14 11.97 -5.84
C LEU A 235 1.19 12.88 -6.64
N ASP A 236 1.72 13.66 -7.57
CA ASP A 236 0.92 14.54 -8.43
C ASP A 236 -0.01 13.76 -9.35
N GLU A 237 0.47 12.67 -9.95
CA GLU A 237 -0.34 11.77 -10.76
C GLU A 237 -1.49 11.15 -9.95
N ALA A 238 -1.20 10.64 -8.75
CA ALA A 238 -2.22 10.05 -7.89
C ALA A 238 -3.26 11.08 -7.41
N LEU A 239 -2.83 12.31 -7.11
CA LEU A 239 -3.72 13.42 -6.76
C LEU A 239 -4.63 13.82 -7.94
N ALA A 240 -4.08 13.89 -9.15
CA ALA A 240 -4.83 14.21 -10.36
C ALA A 240 -5.87 13.13 -10.70
N ALA A 241 -5.60 11.86 -10.39
CA ALA A 241 -6.55 10.77 -10.54
C ALA A 241 -7.67 10.80 -9.48
N TYR A 242 -7.35 11.18 -8.23
CA TYR A 242 -8.32 11.20 -7.13
C TYR A 242 -9.28 12.39 -7.18
N GLU A 243 -8.83 13.56 -7.62
CA GLU A 243 -9.65 14.77 -7.71
C GLU A 243 -10.99 14.59 -8.45
N PRO A 244 -11.03 14.09 -9.70
CA PRO A 244 -12.30 13.91 -10.41
C PRO A 244 -13.22 12.89 -9.71
N VAL A 245 -12.67 11.90 -9.01
CA VAL A 245 -13.45 10.93 -8.23
C VAL A 245 -14.18 11.59 -7.06
N VAL A 246 -13.51 12.52 -6.36
CA VAL A 246 -14.13 13.29 -5.28
C VAL A 246 -15.26 14.17 -5.84
N VAL A 247 -15.03 14.84 -6.97
CA VAL A 247 -16.06 15.67 -7.63
C VAL A 247 -17.27 14.83 -8.05
N GLU A 248 -17.05 13.66 -8.64
CA GLU A 248 -18.13 12.75 -9.04
C GLU A 248 -18.92 12.24 -7.83
N ALA A 249 -18.23 11.85 -6.74
CA ALA A 249 -18.87 11.40 -5.51
C ALA A 249 -19.72 12.51 -4.85
N GLU A 250 -19.23 13.75 -4.85
CA GLU A 250 -19.98 14.91 -4.35
C GLU A 250 -21.22 15.21 -5.19
N ALA A 251 -21.09 15.18 -6.52
CA ALA A 251 -22.21 15.37 -7.42
C ALA A 251 -23.27 14.28 -7.24
N PHE A 252 -22.85 13.02 -7.11
CA PHE A 252 -23.74 11.92 -6.82
C PHE A 252 -24.43 12.08 -5.47
N GLY A 253 -23.68 12.42 -4.41
CA GLY A 253 -24.23 12.65 -3.07
C GLY A 253 -25.24 13.80 -3.02
N ALA A 254 -24.99 14.88 -3.77
CA ALA A 254 -25.93 15.99 -3.92
C ALA A 254 -27.23 15.55 -4.62
N ALA A 255 -27.14 14.67 -5.63
CA ALA A 255 -28.31 14.08 -6.30
C ALA A 255 -29.01 13.00 -5.44
N HIS A 256 -28.31 12.40 -4.47
CA HIS A 256 -28.80 11.31 -3.62
C HIS A 256 -28.47 11.54 -2.12
N PRO A 257 -29.12 12.52 -1.46
CA PRO A 257 -28.66 13.08 -0.17
C PRO A 257 -28.59 12.12 1.04
N GLN A 258 -29.13 10.91 0.92
CA GLN A 258 -29.13 9.90 1.99
C GLN A 258 -28.23 8.69 1.70
N SER A 259 -27.63 8.63 0.52
CA SER A 259 -26.97 7.41 0.03
C SER A 259 -25.53 7.23 0.49
N MET A 260 -24.82 8.33 0.80
CA MET A 260 -23.42 8.32 1.20
C MET A 260 -23.13 9.32 2.34
N ILE A 261 -24.09 9.51 3.25
CA ILE A 261 -24.04 10.57 4.29
C ILE A 261 -22.67 10.64 4.98
N GLY A 262 -22.02 11.79 4.83
CA GLY A 262 -20.76 12.11 5.50
C GLY A 262 -19.51 11.60 4.77
N PHE A 263 -19.67 10.62 3.87
CA PHE A 263 -18.56 10.11 3.08
C PHE A 263 -18.02 11.15 2.10
N GLU A 264 -18.89 11.88 1.38
CA GLU A 264 -18.44 12.86 0.38
C GLU A 264 -17.60 13.96 1.05
N ARG A 265 -18.03 14.39 2.25
CA ARG A 265 -17.27 15.33 3.07
C ARG A 265 -15.92 14.77 3.51
N SER A 266 -15.86 13.50 3.91
CA SER A 266 -14.60 12.86 4.29
C SER A 266 -13.65 12.73 3.11
N ALA A 267 -14.15 12.39 1.91
CA ALA A 267 -13.37 12.29 0.68
C ALA A 267 -12.77 13.65 0.29
N ARG A 268 -13.55 14.72 0.38
CA ARG A 268 -13.09 16.11 0.22
C ARG A 268 -12.03 16.50 1.25
N ASN A 269 -12.28 16.22 2.52
CA ASN A 269 -11.35 16.55 3.61
C ASN A 269 -9.99 15.87 3.39
N TYR A 270 -9.99 14.61 2.95
CA TYR A 270 -8.76 13.89 2.59
C TYR A 270 -8.04 14.54 1.40
N LEU A 271 -8.75 14.90 0.33
CA LEU A 271 -8.16 15.62 -0.81
C LEU A 271 -7.52 16.95 -0.37
N THR A 272 -8.21 17.72 0.48
CA THR A 272 -7.68 18.98 1.02
C THR A 272 -6.41 18.75 1.84
N ALA A 273 -6.41 17.78 2.76
CA ALA A 273 -5.25 17.46 3.57
C ALA A 273 -4.06 17.03 2.69
N MET A 274 -4.31 16.21 1.67
CA MET A 274 -3.29 15.75 0.74
C MET A 274 -2.69 16.88 -0.10
N ARG A 275 -3.50 17.83 -0.57
CA ARG A 275 -3.00 19.03 -1.28
C ARG A 275 -2.11 19.89 -0.38
N GLN A 276 -2.49 20.06 0.88
CA GLN A 276 -1.69 20.79 1.86
C GLN A 276 -0.35 20.08 2.15
N ALA A 277 -0.38 18.77 2.36
CA ALA A 277 0.82 17.96 2.57
C ALA A 277 1.75 18.02 1.36
N ARG A 278 1.20 17.87 0.14
CA ARG A 278 1.95 18.01 -1.12
C ARG A 278 2.62 19.38 -1.24
N GLY A 279 1.92 20.47 -0.90
CA GLY A 279 2.52 21.81 -0.86
C GLY A 279 3.69 21.92 0.12
N ARG A 280 3.58 21.32 1.31
CA ARG A 280 4.69 21.27 2.29
C ARG A 280 5.87 20.44 1.80
N ILE A 281 5.61 19.28 1.20
CA ILE A 281 6.64 18.40 0.63
C ILE A 281 7.42 19.12 -0.48
N MET A 282 6.72 19.83 -1.38
CA MET A 282 7.35 20.60 -2.45
C MET A 282 8.17 21.79 -1.95
N ALA A 283 7.79 22.39 -0.82
CA ALA A 283 8.58 23.46 -0.20
C ALA A 283 9.90 22.94 0.40
N PHE A 284 9.97 21.65 0.77
CA PHE A 284 11.13 21.02 1.40
C PHE A 284 11.44 19.63 0.80
N PRO A 285 11.81 19.54 -0.50
CA PRO A 285 11.93 18.27 -1.21
C PRO A 285 13.16 17.42 -0.82
N ALA A 286 14.14 18.01 -0.13
CA ALA A 286 15.43 17.38 0.18
C ALA A 286 15.55 16.85 1.62
N GLU A 287 14.47 16.84 2.42
CA GLU A 287 14.52 16.46 3.84
C GLU A 287 13.59 15.27 4.16
N PRO A 288 13.98 14.01 3.83
CA PRO A 288 13.18 12.82 4.14
C PRO A 288 12.78 12.64 5.60
N LYS A 289 13.59 13.17 6.54
CA LYS A 289 13.29 13.15 7.98
C LYS A 289 12.18 14.13 8.37
N ARG A 290 11.94 15.15 7.55
CA ARG A 290 10.92 16.16 7.81
C ARG A 290 9.52 15.67 7.53
N TRP A 291 9.30 14.65 6.69
CA TRP A 291 7.96 14.29 6.21
C TRP A 291 7.14 13.39 7.13
N ALA A 292 7.69 12.92 8.26
CA ALA A 292 6.95 12.07 9.18
C ALA A 292 5.69 12.75 9.78
N PRO A 293 5.75 14.03 10.20
CA PRO A 293 4.56 14.81 10.59
C PRO A 293 3.56 14.99 9.44
N GLU A 294 4.01 15.25 8.21
CA GLU A 294 3.14 15.44 7.05
C GLU A 294 2.42 14.14 6.67
N ILE A 295 3.11 13.00 6.79
CA ILE A 295 2.50 11.67 6.61
C ILE A 295 1.46 11.43 7.73
N ALA A 296 1.77 11.78 8.98
CA ALA A 296 0.82 11.64 10.08
C ALA A 296 -0.42 12.55 9.91
N ASP A 297 -0.25 13.76 9.39
CA ASP A 297 -1.33 14.71 9.12
C ASP A 297 -2.34 14.18 8.10
N VAL A 298 -1.89 13.41 7.11
CA VAL A 298 -2.77 12.82 6.08
C VAL A 298 -3.31 11.45 6.47
N GLU A 299 -2.67 10.77 7.42
CA GLU A 299 -3.12 9.47 7.94
C GLU A 299 -4.47 9.60 8.65
N VAL A 300 -4.66 10.63 9.47
CA VAL A 300 -5.94 10.87 10.17
C VAL A 300 -7.14 11.04 9.21
N PRO A 301 -7.12 11.96 8.22
CA PRO A 301 -8.22 12.09 7.26
C PRO A 301 -8.37 10.86 6.35
N PHE A 302 -7.29 10.13 6.07
CA PHE A 302 -7.38 8.85 5.36
C PHE A 302 -8.15 7.80 6.17
N GLN A 303 -7.83 7.64 7.47
CA GLN A 303 -8.58 6.73 8.34
C GLN A 303 -10.03 7.17 8.53
N GLY A 304 -10.29 8.47 8.59
CA GLY A 304 -11.63 9.03 8.58
C GLY A 304 -12.41 8.62 7.32
N LEU A 305 -11.80 8.76 6.13
CA LEU A 305 -12.37 8.32 4.87
C LEU A 305 -12.74 6.83 4.88
N LEU A 306 -11.82 5.97 5.33
CA LEU A 306 -12.08 4.53 5.42
C LEU A 306 -13.21 4.20 6.40
N THR A 307 -13.26 4.89 7.55
CA THR A 307 -14.30 4.68 8.56
C THR A 307 -15.70 5.02 8.02
N PHE A 308 -15.83 6.15 7.31
CA PHE A 308 -17.09 6.51 6.65
C PHE A 308 -17.43 5.57 5.51
N ALA A 309 -16.42 5.15 4.72
CA ALA A 309 -16.63 4.17 3.66
C ALA A 309 -17.23 2.88 4.22
N ASP A 310 -16.64 2.33 5.28
CA ASP A 310 -17.13 1.12 5.93
C ASP A 310 -18.55 1.29 6.49
N ALA A 311 -18.85 2.45 7.07
CA ALA A 311 -20.20 2.74 7.58
C ALA A 311 -21.24 2.74 6.44
N VAL A 312 -20.95 3.43 5.33
CA VAL A 312 -21.84 3.45 4.17
C VAL A 312 -21.99 2.06 3.56
N LEU A 313 -20.87 1.35 3.36
CA LEU A 313 -20.89 0.01 2.77
C LEU A 313 -21.63 -1.02 3.63
N ARG A 314 -21.62 -0.88 4.96
CA ARG A 314 -22.42 -1.71 5.87
C ARG A 314 -23.91 -1.40 5.79
N ASN A 315 -24.29 -0.14 5.61
CA ASN A 315 -25.70 0.27 5.54
C ASN A 315 -26.35 -0.05 4.18
N LEU A 316 -25.54 -0.25 3.13
CA LEU A 316 -25.97 -0.59 1.78
C LEU A 316 -25.92 -2.11 1.50
N GLY A 317 -25.52 -2.94 2.48
CA GLY A 317 -25.44 -4.40 2.38
C GLY A 317 -26.59 -5.08 3.09
#